data_AF-A0A968J1N4-F1
#
_entry.id   AF-A0A968J1N4-F1
#
_cell.length_a   1.000
_cell.length_b   1.000
_cell.length_c   1.000
_cell.angle_alpha   90.00
_cell.angle_beta   90.00
_cell.angle_gamma   90.00
#
_symmetry.space_group_name_H-M   'P 1'
#
loop_
_entity.id
_entity.type
_entity.pdbx_description
1 polymer ?
#
loop_
_entity_poly.entity_id
_entity_poly.type
_entity_poly.pdbx_seq_one_letter_code
_entity_poly.pdbx_strand_id
1 'polypeptide(L)'
;MVQGLFAEAMADYPRLGETLETDIGFASIPLLMPTLPLDDPAALAPGFAAMAQPPVFVETAAARNLEPLLTGNITGAFAVSHARVDLVALTRGYREALGRAGGQFRQGTVAPPLTLPLQTTAGEVRAGAIALCAGGDSATLLQQSGWSVPLFSPIPQRWMWRPPFVCSPL
;
A
#
# COMPACT_ATOMS: atom_id res chain seq x y z
N MET A 1 2.25 7.28 -17.93
CA MET A 1 2.58 8.06 -16.71
C MET A 1 2.57 7.18 -15.46
N VAL A 2 1.51 6.42 -15.16
CA VAL A 2 1.45 5.53 -13.97
C VAL A 2 2.43 4.33 -14.03
N GLN A 3 2.67 3.75 -15.21
CA GLN A 3 3.63 2.63 -15.35
C GLN A 3 5.08 3.03 -15.00
N GLY A 4 5.47 4.30 -15.22
CA GLY A 4 6.79 4.80 -14.83
C GLY A 4 6.97 4.81 -13.31
N LEU A 5 5.98 5.32 -12.57
CA LEU A 5 6.03 5.39 -11.11
C LEU A 5 6.18 4.01 -10.44
N PHE A 6 5.50 2.98 -10.97
CA PHE A 6 5.65 1.62 -10.43
C PHE A 6 7.05 1.07 -10.67
N ALA A 7 7.57 1.20 -11.90
CA ALA A 7 8.89 0.70 -12.25
C ALA A 7 10.00 1.42 -11.44
N GLU A 8 9.90 2.74 -11.33
CA GLU A 8 10.78 3.58 -10.51
C GLU A 8 10.74 3.14 -9.04
N ALA A 9 9.54 3.01 -8.46
CA ALA A 9 9.38 2.54 -7.09
C ALA A 9 10.01 1.15 -6.88
N MET A 10 9.72 0.18 -7.75
CA MET A 10 10.26 -1.17 -7.62
C MET A 10 11.80 -1.21 -7.74
N ALA A 11 12.42 -0.28 -8.47
CA ALA A 11 13.87 -0.14 -8.54
C ALA A 11 14.49 0.49 -7.28
N ASP A 12 13.73 1.30 -6.54
CA ASP A 12 14.21 2.02 -5.36
C ASP A 12 13.94 1.31 -4.04
N TYR A 13 12.80 0.64 -3.90
CA TYR A 13 12.39 -0.04 -2.66
C TYR A 13 13.44 -1.00 -2.06
N PRO A 14 14.21 -1.78 -2.85
CA PRO A 14 15.27 -2.63 -2.31
C PRO A 14 16.36 -1.86 -1.54
N ARG A 15 16.60 -0.60 -1.88
CA ARG A 15 17.61 0.29 -1.27
C ARG A 15 16.99 1.34 -0.35
N LEU A 16 15.66 1.45 -0.32
CA LEU A 16 14.95 2.50 0.41
C LEU A 16 15.21 2.44 1.92
N GLY A 17 15.39 1.23 2.48
CA GLY A 17 15.74 1.09 3.91
C GLY A 17 17.09 1.72 4.25
N GLU A 18 18.06 1.68 3.34
CA GLU A 18 19.36 2.34 3.51
C GLU A 18 19.20 3.86 3.47
N THR A 19 18.47 4.37 2.47
CA THR A 19 18.16 5.80 2.34
C THR A 19 17.44 6.36 3.56
N LEU A 20 16.50 5.59 4.13
CA LEU A 20 15.75 6.00 5.31
C LEU A 20 16.50 5.73 6.62
N GLU A 21 17.63 5.01 6.58
CA GLU A 21 18.34 4.51 7.75
C GLU A 21 17.41 3.73 8.70
N THR A 22 16.51 2.92 8.13
CA THR A 22 15.50 2.16 8.87
C THR A 22 15.24 0.85 8.14
N ASP A 23 15.24 -0.26 8.87
CA ASP A 23 14.73 -1.52 8.32
C ASP A 23 13.22 -1.39 8.07
N ILE A 24 12.84 -1.29 6.79
CA ILE A 24 11.45 -1.17 6.34
C ILE A 24 10.80 -2.54 6.11
N GLY A 25 11.48 -3.64 6.45
CA GLY A 25 10.97 -4.99 6.26
C GLY A 25 10.71 -5.35 4.79
N PHE A 26 11.50 -4.78 3.88
CA PHE A 26 11.35 -5.04 2.45
C PHE A 26 11.61 -6.51 2.14
N ALA A 27 10.65 -7.15 1.49
CA ALA A 27 10.79 -8.49 0.95
C ALA A 27 10.04 -8.60 -0.37
N SER A 28 10.63 -9.33 -1.31
CA SER A 28 9.93 -9.79 -2.51
C SER A 28 9.30 -11.15 -2.21
N ILE A 29 7.98 -11.24 -2.26
CA ILE A 29 7.22 -12.47 -1.98
C ILE A 29 6.30 -12.82 -3.16
N PRO A 30 6.02 -14.10 -3.40
CA PRO A 30 5.03 -14.48 -4.41
C PRO A 30 3.62 -14.03 -3.95
N LEU A 31 2.92 -13.29 -4.81
CA LEU A 31 1.49 -13.06 -4.70
C LEU A 31 0.77 -14.05 -5.62
N LEU A 32 -0.09 -14.89 -5.03
CA LEU A 32 -0.91 -15.85 -5.76
C LEU A 32 -2.36 -15.37 -5.80
N MET A 33 -2.97 -15.46 -6.98
CA MET A 33 -4.39 -15.24 -7.23
C MET A 33 -4.97 -16.57 -7.75
N PRO A 34 -5.51 -17.43 -6.86
CA PRO A 34 -5.99 -18.75 -7.24
C PRO A 34 -7.17 -18.68 -8.20
N THR A 35 -7.23 -19.61 -9.15
CA THR A 35 -8.37 -19.79 -10.04
C THR A 35 -9.23 -20.97 -9.58
N LEU A 36 -10.54 -20.80 -9.70
CA LEU A 36 -11.54 -21.80 -9.38
C LEU A 36 -11.90 -22.65 -10.61
N PRO A 37 -12.58 -23.80 -10.46
CA PRO A 37 -12.93 -24.69 -11.57
C PRO A 37 -13.77 -24.07 -12.69
N LEU A 38 -14.52 -23.01 -12.39
CA LEU A 38 -15.37 -22.32 -13.38
C LEU A 38 -14.65 -21.13 -14.03
N ASP A 39 -13.45 -20.79 -13.56
CA ASP A 39 -12.66 -19.72 -14.16
C ASP A 39 -11.97 -20.25 -15.42
N ASP A 40 -11.93 -19.43 -16.47
CA ASP A 40 -11.09 -19.66 -17.65
C ASP A 40 -9.84 -18.77 -17.53
N PRO A 41 -8.65 -19.35 -17.23
CA PRO A 41 -7.41 -18.58 -17.12
C PRO A 41 -7.09 -17.79 -18.39
N ALA A 42 -7.42 -18.31 -19.58
CA ALA A 42 -7.16 -17.61 -20.83
C ALA A 42 -8.06 -16.37 -20.98
N ALA A 43 -9.29 -16.41 -20.47
CA ALA A 43 -10.20 -15.27 -20.45
C ALA A 43 -9.84 -14.23 -19.37
N LEU A 44 -9.19 -14.65 -18.27
CA LEU A 44 -8.75 -13.75 -17.19
C LEU A 44 -7.44 -13.01 -17.50
N ALA A 45 -6.51 -13.66 -18.21
CA ALA A 45 -5.18 -13.11 -18.50
C ALA A 45 -5.18 -11.70 -19.14
N PRO A 46 -6.08 -11.34 -20.08
CA PRO A 46 -6.15 -10.00 -20.65
C PRO A 46 -6.42 -8.90 -19.61
N GLY A 47 -7.08 -9.23 -18.50
CA GLY A 47 -7.34 -8.28 -17.40
C GLY A 47 -6.07 -7.74 -16.75
N PHE A 48 -4.94 -8.41 -16.92
CA PHE A 48 -3.65 -8.00 -16.38
C PHE A 48 -2.75 -7.28 -17.39
N ALA A 49 -3.19 -7.07 -18.64
CA ALA A 49 -2.36 -6.51 -19.71
C ALA A 49 -1.81 -5.10 -19.41
N ALA A 50 -2.49 -4.34 -18.54
CA ALA A 50 -2.05 -3.00 -18.14
C ALA A 50 -0.96 -3.00 -17.06
N MET A 51 -0.70 -4.14 -16.40
CA MET A 51 0.30 -4.26 -15.35
C MET A 51 1.71 -4.23 -15.94
N ALA A 52 2.64 -3.53 -15.27
CA ALA A 52 4.03 -3.47 -15.71
C ALA A 52 4.72 -4.85 -15.68
N GLN A 53 4.34 -5.67 -14.70
CA GLN A 53 4.72 -7.07 -14.60
C GLN A 53 3.45 -7.91 -14.48
N PRO A 54 2.89 -8.40 -15.59
CA PRO A 54 1.70 -9.25 -15.56
C PRO A 54 1.99 -10.55 -14.80
N PRO A 55 1.02 -11.08 -14.04
CA PRO A 55 1.14 -12.36 -13.39
C PRO A 55 1.14 -13.48 -14.43
N VAL A 56 1.87 -14.56 -14.13
CA VAL A 56 1.96 -15.75 -14.98
C VAL A 56 1.10 -16.86 -14.38
N PHE A 57 0.31 -17.52 -15.21
CA PHE A 57 -0.47 -18.66 -14.75
C PHE A 57 0.44 -19.85 -14.44
N VAL A 58 0.24 -20.46 -13.28
CA VAL A 58 0.92 -21.67 -12.83
C VAL A 58 -0.10 -22.73 -12.44
N GLU A 59 0.19 -23.97 -12.79
CA GLU A 59 -0.63 -25.13 -12.44
C GLU A 59 -0.68 -25.36 -10.93
N THR A 60 -1.72 -26.07 -10.47
CA THR A 60 -1.99 -26.31 -9.04
C THR A 60 -0.78 -26.81 -8.24
N ALA A 61 0.04 -27.71 -8.81
CA ALA A 61 1.23 -28.22 -8.13
C ALA A 61 2.27 -27.10 -7.89
N ALA A 62 2.51 -26.25 -8.90
CA ALA A 62 3.42 -25.13 -8.78
C ALA A 62 2.89 -24.06 -7.81
N ALA A 63 1.59 -23.78 -7.84
CA ALA A 63 0.94 -22.87 -6.89
C ALA A 63 1.11 -23.33 -5.44
N ARG A 64 0.93 -24.63 -5.16
CA ARG A 64 1.11 -25.23 -3.82
C ARG A 64 2.57 -25.33 -3.39
N ASN A 65 3.51 -25.40 -4.33
CA ASN A 65 4.93 -25.29 -4.00
C ASN A 65 5.29 -23.86 -3.54
N LEU A 66 4.64 -22.84 -4.11
CA LEU A 66 4.83 -21.44 -3.73
C LEU A 66 4.13 -21.07 -2.42
N GLU A 67 2.94 -21.60 -2.16
CA GLU A 67 2.20 -21.45 -0.89
C GLU A 67 1.72 -22.83 -0.40
N PRO A 68 2.50 -23.51 0.48
CA PRO A 68 2.16 -24.85 0.96
C PRO A 68 0.84 -24.94 1.75
N LEU A 69 0.35 -23.83 2.30
CA LEU A 69 -0.94 -23.76 2.99
C LEU A 69 -2.12 -23.50 2.04
N LEU A 70 -1.87 -23.40 0.72
CA LEU A 70 -2.90 -23.23 -0.29
C LEU A 70 -3.72 -24.52 -0.43
N THR A 71 -4.88 -24.52 0.21
CA THR A 71 -5.86 -25.62 0.18
C THR A 71 -7.05 -25.29 -0.72
N GLY A 72 -7.91 -26.28 -0.95
CA GLY A 72 -9.13 -26.13 -1.75
C GLY A 72 -9.02 -26.70 -3.17
N ASN A 73 -10.16 -26.72 -3.86
CA ASN A 73 -10.29 -27.18 -5.23
C ASN A 73 -9.98 -26.03 -6.20
N ILE A 74 -8.70 -25.82 -6.49
CA ILE A 74 -8.22 -24.80 -7.44
C ILE A 74 -7.74 -25.47 -8.74
N THR A 75 -7.87 -24.76 -9.85
CA THR A 75 -7.35 -25.16 -11.17
C THR A 75 -5.93 -24.68 -11.42
N GLY A 76 -5.46 -23.70 -10.64
CA GLY A 76 -4.15 -23.09 -10.75
C GLY A 76 -4.13 -21.76 -10.03
N ALA A 77 -3.15 -20.92 -10.35
CA ALA A 77 -3.09 -19.55 -9.85
C ALA A 77 -2.33 -18.65 -10.81
N PHE A 78 -2.71 -17.37 -10.86
CA PHE A 78 -1.86 -16.32 -11.39
C PHE A 78 -0.83 -15.93 -10.33
N ALA A 79 0.46 -16.02 -10.67
CA ALA A 79 1.58 -15.75 -9.78
C ALA A 79 2.39 -14.55 -10.26
N VAL A 80 2.70 -13.63 -9.34
CA VAL A 80 3.61 -12.51 -9.60
C VAL A 80 4.47 -12.24 -8.37
N SER A 81 5.69 -11.76 -8.58
CA SER A 81 6.52 -11.25 -7.50
C SER A 81 5.95 -9.92 -7.00
N HIS A 82 5.73 -9.80 -5.69
CA HIS A 82 5.17 -8.62 -5.08
C HIS A 82 6.04 -8.12 -3.93
N ALA A 83 6.21 -6.80 -3.86
CA ALA A 83 6.92 -6.17 -2.75
C ALA A 83 6.04 -6.16 -1.50
N ARG A 84 6.64 -6.52 -0.37
CA ARG A 84 6.09 -6.34 0.97
C ARG A 84 7.01 -5.44 1.77
N VAL A 85 6.42 -4.58 2.59
CA VAL A 85 7.11 -3.74 3.57
C VAL A 85 6.33 -3.74 4.88
N ASP A 86 6.99 -3.43 5.99
CA ASP A 86 6.34 -3.04 7.24
C ASP A 86 5.95 -1.56 7.13
N LEU A 87 4.64 -1.29 7.02
CA LEU A 87 4.11 0.06 6.86
C LEU A 87 4.39 0.97 8.05
N VAL A 88 4.47 0.42 9.28
CA VAL A 88 4.78 1.19 10.48
C VAL A 88 6.26 1.60 10.45
N ALA A 89 7.14 0.65 10.14
CA ALA A 89 8.57 0.94 10.02
C ALA A 89 8.86 1.92 8.88
N LEU A 90 8.23 1.74 7.71
CA LEU A 90 8.34 2.63 6.57
C LEU A 90 7.90 4.05 6.89
N THR A 91 6.73 4.22 7.51
CA THR A 91 6.22 5.54 7.91
C THR A 91 7.14 6.21 8.93
N ARG A 92 7.66 5.45 9.90
CA ARG A 92 8.64 5.93 10.86
C ARG A 92 9.92 6.40 10.17
N GLY A 93 10.48 5.60 9.25
CA GLY A 93 11.69 5.92 8.51
C GLY A 93 11.55 7.21 7.70
N TYR A 94 10.43 7.39 6.98
CA TYR A 94 10.13 8.64 6.28
C TYR A 94 10.03 9.84 7.21
N ARG A 95 9.34 9.70 8.35
CA ARG A 95 9.21 10.78 9.34
C ARG A 95 10.56 11.19 9.92
N GLU A 96 11.43 10.22 10.22
CA GLU A 96 12.76 10.47 10.76
C GLU A 96 13.68 11.09 9.71
N ALA A 97 13.65 10.59 8.46
CA ALA A 97 14.40 11.18 7.35
C ALA A 97 13.99 12.63 7.07
N LEU A 98 12.68 12.93 7.11
CA LEU A 98 12.17 14.30 7.00
C LEU A 98 12.72 15.19 8.13
N GLY A 99 12.79 14.67 9.36
CA GLY A 99 13.40 15.36 10.49
C GLY A 99 14.89 15.65 10.28
N ARG A 100 15.66 14.67 9.78
CA ARG A 100 17.09 14.85 9.43
C ARG A 100 17.28 15.91 8.34
N ALA A 101 16.34 16.03 7.41
CA ALA A 101 16.33 17.06 6.37
C ALA A 101 15.84 18.45 6.85
N GLY A 102 15.57 18.62 8.15
CA GLY A 102 15.12 19.90 8.73
C GLY A 102 13.61 20.14 8.68
N GLY A 103 12.84 19.15 8.23
CA GLY A 103 11.38 19.20 8.28
C GLY A 103 10.83 19.08 9.71
N GLN A 104 9.60 19.55 9.91
CA GLN A 104 8.91 19.50 11.20
C GLN A 104 7.66 18.63 11.10
N PHE A 105 7.47 17.76 12.08
CA PHE A 105 6.22 17.03 12.25
C PHE A 105 5.39 17.69 13.35
N ARG A 106 4.13 18.00 13.05
CA ARG A 106 3.16 18.50 14.04
C ARG A 106 1.94 17.62 14.01
N GLN A 107 1.49 17.20 15.18
CA GLN A 107 0.23 16.49 15.34
C GLN A 107 -0.86 17.51 15.62
N GLY A 108 -1.82 17.63 14.71
CA GLY A 108 -2.95 18.53 14.82
C GLY A 108 -3.97 18.23 13.73
N THR A 109 -5.23 18.57 13.99
CA THR A 109 -6.32 18.44 13.02
C THR A 109 -6.44 19.75 12.26
N VAL A 110 -6.43 19.68 10.94
CA VAL A 110 -6.63 20.83 10.06
C VAL A 110 -8.11 21.19 10.03
N ALA A 111 -8.43 22.47 10.20
CA ALA A 111 -9.79 22.97 10.01
C ALA A 111 -9.93 23.57 8.60
N PRO A 112 -10.97 23.21 7.83
CA PRO A 112 -11.28 23.88 6.57
C PRO A 112 -11.75 25.33 6.83
N PRO A 113 -11.63 26.23 5.83
CA PRO A 113 -11.07 25.99 4.51
C PRO A 113 -9.53 25.88 4.52
N LEU A 114 -8.96 25.15 3.55
CA LEU A 114 -7.52 25.01 3.35
C LEU A 114 -6.90 26.30 2.78
N THR A 115 -6.86 27.35 3.59
CA THR A 115 -6.26 28.65 3.26
C THR A 115 -4.98 28.88 4.07
N LEU A 116 -4.13 29.79 3.57
CA LEU A 116 -2.94 30.23 4.30
C LEU A 116 -3.23 31.57 4.99
N PRO A 117 -2.86 31.75 6.26
CA PRO A 117 -2.20 30.76 7.13
C PRO A 117 -3.15 29.63 7.55
N LEU A 118 -2.63 28.40 7.61
CA LEU A 118 -3.42 27.20 7.85
C LEU A 118 -3.78 27.07 9.33
N GLN A 119 -5.07 26.91 9.61
CA GLN A 119 -5.56 26.75 10.98
C GLN A 119 -5.61 25.27 11.37
N THR A 120 -5.06 24.96 12.55
CA THR A 120 -5.06 23.61 13.12
C THR A 120 -5.40 23.64 14.60
N THR A 121 -5.77 22.50 15.18
CA THR A 121 -5.95 22.36 16.63
C THR A 121 -4.66 22.57 17.43
N ALA A 122 -3.51 22.49 16.77
CA ALA A 122 -2.19 22.76 17.37
C ALA A 122 -1.72 24.21 17.14
N GLY A 123 -2.59 25.07 16.61
CA GLY A 123 -2.30 26.48 16.30
C GLY A 123 -2.13 26.77 14.81
N GLU A 124 -1.75 28.01 14.53
CA GLU A 124 -1.57 28.52 13.16
C GLU A 124 -0.26 28.01 12.54
N VAL A 125 -0.32 27.61 11.27
CA VAL A 125 0.85 27.23 10.46
C VAL A 125 0.97 28.19 9.27
N ARG A 126 2.12 28.84 9.17
CA ARG A 126 2.47 29.72 8.04
C ARG A 126 3.36 28.97 7.06
N ALA A 127 2.98 28.96 5.79
CA ALA A 127 3.72 28.31 4.71
C ALA A 127 3.51 29.09 3.40
N GLY A 128 4.31 28.77 2.37
CA GLY A 128 4.13 29.32 1.02
C GLY A 128 3.12 28.56 0.16
N ALA A 129 2.83 27.30 0.50
CA ALA A 129 1.89 26.44 -0.20
C ALA A 129 1.34 25.34 0.71
N ILE A 130 0.23 24.72 0.32
CA ILE A 130 -0.36 23.55 0.98
C ILE A 130 -0.33 22.38 0.00
N ALA A 131 0.25 21.25 0.43
CA ALA A 131 0.10 19.96 -0.24
C ALA A 131 -0.85 19.09 0.60
N LEU A 132 -1.93 18.60 0.00
CA LEU A 132 -2.93 17.79 0.69
C LEU A 132 -2.66 16.29 0.48
N CYS A 133 -2.31 15.58 1.56
CA CYS A 133 -2.04 14.14 1.57
C CYS A 133 -2.87 13.42 2.66
N ALA A 134 -4.17 13.72 2.74
CA ALA A 134 -5.04 13.30 3.85
C ALA A 134 -5.76 11.96 3.64
N GLY A 135 -5.31 11.15 2.67
CA GLY A 135 -5.93 9.85 2.37
C GLY A 135 -7.44 9.98 2.17
N GLY A 136 -8.22 9.18 2.90
CA GLY A 136 -9.67 9.14 2.80
C GLY A 136 -10.40 10.45 3.13
N ASP A 137 -9.78 11.35 3.90
CA ASP A 137 -10.38 12.63 4.31
C ASP A 137 -10.19 13.74 3.26
N SER A 138 -9.39 13.48 2.22
CA SER A 138 -9.03 14.48 1.21
C SER A 138 -10.26 15.05 0.49
N ALA A 139 -11.25 14.20 0.18
CA ALA A 139 -12.47 14.63 -0.51
C ALA A 139 -13.28 15.64 0.32
N THR A 140 -13.47 15.36 1.60
CA THR A 140 -14.20 16.23 2.53
C THR A 140 -13.46 17.56 2.73
N LEU A 141 -12.15 17.52 2.95
CA LEU A 141 -11.33 18.73 3.13
C LEU A 141 -11.35 19.64 1.89
N LEU A 142 -11.28 19.05 0.70
CA LEU A 142 -11.37 19.80 -0.57
C LEU A 142 -12.75 20.42 -0.75
N GLN A 143 -13.82 19.65 -0.55
CA GLN A 143 -15.19 20.12 -0.71
C GLN A 143 -15.50 21.28 0.24
N GLN A 144 -15.11 21.15 1.52
CA GLN A 144 -15.27 22.22 2.52
C GLN A 144 -14.39 23.45 2.24
N SER A 145 -13.39 23.31 1.37
CA SER A 145 -12.54 24.38 0.88
C SER A 145 -12.98 24.94 -0.48
N GLY A 146 -14.15 24.53 -0.99
CA GLY A 146 -14.74 25.02 -2.24
C GLY A 146 -14.26 24.28 -3.50
N TRP A 147 -13.53 23.18 -3.37
CA TRP A 147 -13.02 22.39 -4.49
C TRP A 147 -13.84 21.12 -4.69
N SER A 148 -14.30 20.88 -5.92
CA SER A 148 -14.96 19.62 -6.29
C SER A 148 -13.97 18.73 -7.04
N VAL A 149 -13.58 17.62 -6.43
CA VAL A 149 -12.69 16.62 -7.04
C VAL A 149 -13.38 15.25 -6.95
N PRO A 150 -13.40 14.43 -8.03
CA PRO A 150 -14.06 13.14 -8.05
C PRO A 150 -13.26 12.09 -7.26
N LEU A 151 -13.18 12.26 -5.94
CA LEU A 151 -12.55 11.33 -5.00
C LEU A 151 -13.63 10.53 -4.27
N PHE A 152 -13.47 9.22 -4.23
CA PHE A 152 -14.33 8.30 -3.50
C PHE A 152 -13.47 7.50 -2.52
N SER A 153 -13.88 7.45 -1.25
CA SER A 153 -13.18 6.75 -0.17
C SER A 153 -13.97 5.50 0.25
N PRO A 154 -13.68 4.31 -0.32
CA PRO A 154 -14.33 3.09 0.13
C PRO A 154 -13.89 2.73 1.55
N ILE A 155 -14.75 2.02 2.30
CA ILE A 155 -14.39 1.46 3.61
C ILE A 155 -13.74 0.09 3.37
N PRO A 156 -12.42 -0.07 3.53
CA PRO A 156 -11.80 -1.38 3.38
C PRO A 156 -12.12 -2.25 4.61
N GLN A 157 -12.46 -3.51 4.37
CA GLN A 157 -12.57 -4.51 5.43
C GLN A 157 -11.36 -5.45 5.38
N ARG A 158 -10.73 -5.68 6.53
CA ARG A 158 -9.65 -6.65 6.69
C ARG A 158 -9.99 -7.62 7.80
N TRP A 159 -9.97 -8.90 7.47
CA TRP A 159 -10.10 -9.97 8.45
C TRP A 159 -8.70 -10.36 8.93
N MET A 160 -8.46 -10.28 10.23
CA MET A 160 -7.23 -10.76 10.84
C MET A 160 -7.53 -12.08 11.55
N TRP A 161 -7.00 -13.17 11.01
CA TRP A 161 -6.99 -14.45 11.72
C TRP A 161 -5.87 -14.43 12.75
N ARG A 162 -6.20 -14.70 14.02
CA ARG A 162 -5.20 -14.97 15.06
C ARG A 162 -5.02 -16.48 15.17
N PRO A 163 -3.80 -17.02 15.08
CA PRO A 163 -3.60 -18.44 15.32
C PRO A 163 -4.09 -18.80 16.73
N PRO A 164 -4.68 -19.99 16.93
CA PRO A 164 -5.00 -20.47 18.27
C PRO A 164 -3.69 -20.51 19.08
N PHE A 165 -3.74 -20.03 20.32
CA PHE A 165 -2.64 -20.16 21.26
C PHE A 165 -2.23 -21.63 21.32
N VAL A 166 -1.02 -21.95 20.87
CA VAL A 166 -0.42 -23.26 21.12
C VAL A 166 -0.02 -23.24 22.59
N CYS A 167 -0.89 -23.76 23.47
CA CYS A 167 -0.46 -24.15 24.81
C CYS A 167 0.60 -25.25 24.64
N SER A 168 1.86 -24.89 24.87
CA SER A 168 2.92 -25.89 25.00
C SER A 168 2.67 -26.68 26.29
N PRO A 169 2.59 -28.02 26.27
CA PRO A 169 2.54 -28.79 27.49
C PRO A 169 3.91 -28.70 28.18
N LEU A 170 3.91 -28.17 29.40
CA LEU A 170 5.02 -28.27 30.34
C LEU A 170 5.28 -29.74 30.72
#